data_AF-A0A968ZGP0-F1
#
_entry.id   AF-A0A968ZGP0-F1
#
_cell.length_a   1.000
_cell.length_b   1.000
_cell.length_c   1.000
_cell.angle_alpha   90.00
_cell.angle_beta   90.00
_cell.angle_gamma   90.00
#
_symmetry.space_group_name_H-M   'P 1'
#
loop_
_entity.id
_entity.type
_entity.pdbx_description
1 polymer ?
#
loop_
_entity_poly.entity_id
_entity_poly.type
_entity_poly.pdbx_seq_one_letter_code
_entity_poly.pdbx_strand_id
1 'polypeptide(L)'
;MIDNKNANTQAIYDSLQQYDVIFFKGGDQSRYYDYYNNTKTEESVWAKYQSGGVICGTSAGLHILSGVDYTAEGSSVDPSNALGNINTNLYTLKKDFLPFQEGYLFDSHFSERGRVGRLVPMLARWYKDEQEALTGIGIDDLSAMGIANDTGYVFGTGAAHLFIPKAEGFSFSSNTFSNDSIIYRALLNGWKYSFSKDSVIVPSEVNNHSYDPELFPLDVWASVYVSNSSTTNGSKSLLDTLAKRLDSSTPVLIFGGKAATQLTNWKTAMEERGFSNIALTNSGAVHLKQLFQQARLVIFLQHSSQEIKEFKESDVWDVYLKKTKNPNFSIAFAGEDVRFAGSFSVSDNYTEEYTAYDGLLTSNPALSAVPGYFFFPGSFLPIYQKKIPFALFLIFCAKIC
;
A
#
# COMPACT_ATOMS: atom_id res chain seq x y z
N MET A 1 -19.39 -5.78 -24.70
CA MET A 1 -19.31 -4.32 -24.48
C MET A 1 -20.00 -3.70 -25.67
N ILE A 2 -21.03 -2.90 -25.43
CA ILE A 2 -21.69 -2.11 -26.47
C ILE A 2 -20.65 -1.11 -26.99
N ASP A 3 -20.51 -0.95 -28.31
CA ASP A 3 -19.57 -0.01 -28.89
C ASP A 3 -20.13 1.42 -28.92
N ASN A 4 -19.28 2.41 -29.20
CA ASN A 4 -19.67 3.82 -29.24
C ASN A 4 -20.71 4.15 -30.33
N LYS A 5 -20.80 3.35 -31.40
CA LYS A 5 -21.78 3.58 -32.49
C LYS A 5 -23.18 3.16 -32.06
N ASN A 6 -23.29 2.12 -31.25
CA ASN A 6 -24.56 1.55 -30.83
C ASN A 6 -25.03 2.05 -29.46
N ALA A 7 -24.12 2.61 -28.65
CA ALA A 7 -24.41 3.04 -27.27
C ALA A 7 -25.59 4.02 -27.15
N ASN A 8 -25.81 4.89 -28.14
CA ASN A 8 -26.89 5.86 -28.12
C ASN A 8 -28.13 5.46 -28.96
N THR A 9 -28.36 4.17 -29.18
CA THR A 9 -29.50 3.68 -29.98
C THR A 9 -30.68 3.25 -29.10
N GLN A 10 -31.90 3.46 -29.60
CA GLN A 10 -33.12 2.99 -28.91
C GLN A 10 -33.17 1.46 -28.81
N ALA A 11 -32.64 0.75 -29.82
CA ALA A 11 -32.58 -0.71 -29.81
C ALA A 11 -31.75 -1.26 -28.64
N ILE A 12 -30.63 -0.60 -28.28
CA ILE A 12 -29.84 -0.98 -27.10
C ILE A 12 -30.61 -0.68 -25.82
N TYR A 13 -31.26 0.50 -25.72
CA TYR A 13 -32.10 0.82 -24.58
C TYR A 13 -33.15 -0.27 -24.34
N ASP A 14 -33.95 -0.57 -25.36
CA ASP A 14 -35.06 -1.52 -25.29
C ASP A 14 -34.58 -2.94 -24.96
N SER A 15 -33.46 -3.35 -25.55
CA SER A 15 -32.84 -4.65 -25.28
C SER A 15 -32.40 -4.78 -23.82
N LEU A 16 -31.68 -3.78 -23.29
CA LEU A 16 -31.22 -3.79 -21.89
C LEU A 16 -32.40 -3.83 -20.89
N GLN A 17 -33.54 -3.22 -21.23
CA GLN A 17 -34.74 -3.28 -20.40
C GLN A 17 -35.37 -4.68 -20.29
N GLN A 18 -35.02 -5.63 -21.16
CA GLN A 18 -35.54 -7.01 -21.11
C GLN A 18 -34.81 -7.90 -20.09
N TYR A 19 -33.67 -7.48 -19.56
CA TYR A 19 -32.87 -8.28 -18.63
C TYR A 19 -33.08 -7.86 -17.18
N ASP A 20 -32.97 -8.82 -16.25
CA ASP A 20 -33.03 -8.57 -14.80
C ASP A 20 -31.68 -8.14 -14.22
N VAL A 21 -30.59 -8.54 -14.89
CA VAL A 21 -29.21 -8.30 -14.46
C VAL A 21 -28.39 -7.75 -15.61
N ILE A 22 -27.67 -6.65 -15.36
CA ILE A 22 -26.67 -6.09 -16.28
C ILE A 22 -25.29 -6.26 -15.64
N PHE A 23 -24.40 -6.96 -16.33
CA PHE A 23 -23.03 -7.24 -15.86
C PHE A 23 -21.98 -6.52 -16.72
N PHE A 24 -21.21 -5.64 -16.09
CA PHE A 24 -20.06 -4.97 -16.70
C PHE A 24 -18.79 -5.79 -16.49
N LYS A 25 -18.30 -6.41 -17.57
CA LYS A 25 -17.06 -7.19 -17.55
C LYS A 25 -15.81 -6.31 -17.32
N GLY A 26 -14.69 -6.97 -17.02
CA GLY A 26 -13.38 -6.32 -17.01
C GLY A 26 -12.92 -5.83 -18.38
N GLY A 27 -11.92 -4.95 -18.39
CA GLY A 27 -11.39 -4.31 -19.58
C GLY A 27 -10.78 -2.96 -19.28
N ASP A 28 -11.26 -1.94 -20.00
CA ASP A 28 -10.80 -0.55 -19.91
C ASP A 28 -11.98 0.31 -19.47
N GLN A 29 -11.90 0.88 -18.26
CA GLN A 29 -12.96 1.70 -17.68
C GLN A 29 -13.18 3.02 -18.43
N SER A 30 -12.17 3.55 -19.14
CA SER A 30 -12.33 4.79 -19.88
C SER A 30 -13.33 4.59 -21.00
N ARG A 31 -13.35 3.41 -21.62
CA ARG A 31 -14.34 3.06 -22.67
C ARG A 31 -15.77 3.03 -22.14
N TYR A 32 -15.97 2.62 -20.90
CA TYR A 32 -17.31 2.65 -20.32
C TYR A 32 -17.80 4.08 -20.19
N TYR A 33 -16.98 4.95 -19.61
CA TYR A 33 -17.28 6.37 -19.49
C TYR A 33 -17.45 7.02 -20.87
N ASP A 34 -16.47 6.90 -21.76
CA ASP A 34 -16.46 7.54 -23.08
C ASP A 34 -17.61 7.09 -23.98
N TYR A 35 -18.00 5.81 -23.92
CA TYR A 35 -18.99 5.27 -24.84
C TYR A 35 -20.41 5.43 -24.29
N TYR A 36 -20.60 5.39 -22.97
CA TYR A 36 -21.93 5.29 -22.38
C TYR A 36 -22.40 6.59 -21.76
N ASN A 37 -21.50 7.47 -21.30
CA ASN A 37 -21.89 8.74 -20.70
C ASN A 37 -22.67 9.62 -21.70
N ASN A 38 -23.78 10.19 -21.24
CA ASN A 38 -24.76 10.95 -22.02
C ASN A 38 -25.34 10.15 -23.20
N THR A 39 -25.60 8.85 -23.00
CA THR A 39 -26.22 8.00 -24.03
C THR A 39 -27.42 7.20 -23.51
N LYS A 40 -28.21 6.67 -24.43
CA LYS A 40 -29.27 5.70 -24.14
C LYS A 40 -28.82 4.45 -23.38
N THR A 41 -27.54 4.08 -23.44
CA THR A 41 -27.00 2.97 -22.62
C THR A 41 -27.00 3.34 -21.15
N GLU A 42 -26.49 4.53 -20.78
CA GLU A 42 -26.55 5.05 -19.42
C GLU A 42 -27.99 5.18 -18.93
N GLU A 43 -28.85 5.82 -19.73
CA GLU A 43 -30.27 5.99 -19.40
C GLU A 43 -30.94 4.64 -19.11
N SER A 44 -30.66 3.62 -19.92
CA SER A 44 -31.25 2.28 -19.75
C SER A 44 -30.71 1.58 -18.51
N VAL A 45 -29.40 1.65 -18.27
CA VAL A 45 -28.76 1.06 -17.08
C VAL A 45 -29.33 1.69 -15.81
N TRP A 46 -29.45 3.02 -15.79
CA TRP A 46 -30.04 3.74 -14.66
C TRP A 46 -31.51 3.40 -14.46
N ALA A 47 -32.32 3.39 -15.53
CA ALA A 47 -33.73 3.00 -15.46
C ALA A 47 -33.92 1.54 -14.99
N LYS A 48 -33.03 0.64 -15.40
CA LYS A 48 -33.03 -0.76 -14.95
C LYS A 48 -32.74 -0.86 -13.46
N TYR A 49 -31.74 -0.14 -12.97
CA TYR A 49 -31.44 -0.07 -11.54
C TYR A 49 -32.62 0.47 -10.72
N GLN A 50 -33.22 1.59 -11.16
CA GLN A 50 -34.36 2.23 -10.49
C GLN A 50 -35.62 1.35 -10.47
N SER A 51 -35.76 0.43 -11.43
CA SER A 51 -36.86 -0.55 -11.46
C SER A 51 -36.56 -1.85 -10.66
N GLY A 52 -35.45 -1.90 -9.93
CA GLY A 52 -35.07 -3.05 -9.09
C GLY A 52 -34.22 -4.10 -9.78
N GLY A 53 -33.72 -3.82 -10.99
CA GLY A 53 -32.73 -4.67 -11.66
C GLY A 53 -31.36 -4.63 -10.99
N VAL A 54 -30.59 -5.70 -11.14
CA VAL A 54 -29.26 -5.82 -10.54
C VAL A 54 -28.21 -5.31 -11.52
N ILE A 55 -27.43 -4.31 -11.10
CA ILE A 55 -26.25 -3.85 -11.83
C ILE A 55 -25.01 -4.32 -11.10
N CYS A 56 -24.09 -4.95 -11.83
CA CYS A 56 -22.87 -5.51 -11.25
C CYS A 56 -21.70 -5.40 -12.22
N GLY A 57 -20.48 -5.49 -11.71
CA GLY A 57 -19.30 -5.35 -12.53
C GLY A 57 -18.02 -5.83 -11.85
N THR A 58 -17.02 -6.14 -12.66
CA THR A 58 -15.71 -6.61 -12.19
C THR A 58 -14.58 -5.82 -12.84
N SER A 59 -13.50 -5.56 -12.10
CA SER A 59 -12.33 -4.83 -12.58
C SER A 59 -12.72 -3.44 -13.12
N ALA A 60 -12.50 -3.16 -14.41
CA ALA A 60 -12.99 -1.95 -15.08
C ALA A 60 -14.50 -1.70 -14.91
N GLY A 61 -15.31 -2.77 -14.92
CA GLY A 61 -16.76 -2.65 -14.73
C GLY A 61 -17.17 -2.31 -13.30
N LEU A 62 -16.31 -2.53 -12.30
CA LEU A 62 -16.54 -2.13 -10.91
C LEU A 62 -16.32 -0.63 -10.71
N HIS A 63 -15.34 -0.04 -11.42
CA HIS A 63 -14.97 1.37 -11.27
C HIS A 63 -16.03 2.38 -11.73
N ILE A 64 -17.04 1.94 -12.49
CA ILE A 64 -18.16 2.76 -12.96
C ILE A 64 -19.44 2.57 -12.13
N LEU A 65 -19.34 1.82 -11.01
CA LEU A 65 -20.44 1.53 -10.11
C LEU A 65 -20.37 2.34 -8.81
N SER A 66 -19.45 3.31 -8.76
CA SER A 66 -19.21 4.19 -7.63
C SER A 66 -20.10 5.44 -7.70
N GLY A 67 -20.08 6.26 -6.64
CA GLY A 67 -20.64 7.62 -6.71
C GLY A 67 -19.71 8.60 -7.42
N VAL A 68 -18.40 8.34 -7.36
CA VAL A 68 -17.37 9.03 -8.13
C VAL A 68 -16.55 7.98 -8.86
N ASP A 69 -16.55 8.04 -10.17
CA ASP A 69 -15.95 7.04 -11.05
C ASP A 69 -14.47 7.32 -11.30
N TYR A 70 -13.68 6.26 -11.22
CA TYR A 70 -12.29 6.29 -11.65
C TYR A 70 -12.19 5.83 -13.11
N THR A 71 -12.10 6.79 -14.04
CA THR A 71 -12.18 6.54 -15.50
C THR A 71 -10.86 6.08 -16.12
N ALA A 72 -9.73 6.27 -15.43
CA ALA A 72 -8.37 5.97 -15.92
C ALA A 72 -8.08 6.48 -17.35
N GLU A 73 -8.57 7.66 -17.72
CA GLU A 73 -8.38 8.23 -19.07
C GLU A 73 -6.89 8.34 -19.43
N GLY A 74 -6.52 7.80 -20.59
CA GLY A 74 -5.15 7.78 -21.10
C GLY A 74 -4.24 6.72 -20.46
N SER A 75 -4.19 6.63 -19.14
CA SER A 75 -3.50 5.56 -18.42
C SER A 75 -3.98 5.46 -16.98
N SER A 76 -3.95 4.24 -16.44
CA SER A 76 -4.18 4.07 -15.01
C SER A 76 -3.05 4.68 -14.18
N VAL A 77 -3.40 5.34 -13.07
CA VAL A 77 -2.47 5.77 -12.03
C VAL A 77 -2.07 4.53 -11.22
N ASP A 78 -0.78 4.27 -11.17
CA ASP A 78 -0.21 3.27 -10.28
C ASP A 78 0.10 3.86 -8.89
N PRO A 79 0.19 3.02 -7.84
CA PRO A 79 0.50 3.47 -6.48
C PRO A 79 1.76 4.34 -6.37
N SER A 80 2.81 4.07 -7.15
CA SER A 80 4.06 4.84 -7.09
C SER A 80 3.86 6.27 -7.57
N ASN A 81 3.15 6.43 -8.69
CA ASN A 81 2.81 7.73 -9.25
C ASN A 81 1.82 8.48 -8.36
N ALA A 82 0.83 7.77 -7.79
CA ALA A 82 -0.17 8.36 -6.91
C ALA A 82 0.47 8.95 -5.63
N LEU A 83 1.29 8.17 -4.93
CA LEU A 83 1.99 8.61 -3.72
C LEU A 83 3.08 9.64 -4.00
N GLY A 84 3.78 9.52 -5.13
CA GLY A 84 4.88 10.40 -5.48
C GLY A 84 4.45 11.80 -5.92
N ASN A 85 3.22 11.94 -6.44
CA ASN A 85 2.71 13.22 -6.90
C ASN A 85 1.18 13.30 -6.87
N ILE A 86 0.62 13.96 -5.84
CA ILE A 86 -0.82 14.22 -5.73
C ILE A 86 -1.38 15.10 -6.87
N ASN A 87 -0.52 15.81 -7.61
CA ASN A 87 -0.93 16.67 -8.72
C ASN A 87 -0.89 15.99 -10.09
N THR A 88 -0.62 14.68 -10.16
CA THR A 88 -0.64 13.95 -11.44
C THR A 88 -1.99 14.07 -12.15
N ASN A 89 -1.97 14.09 -13.48
CA ASN A 89 -3.18 14.11 -14.32
C ASN A 89 -3.80 12.72 -14.50
N LEU A 90 -3.17 11.66 -13.98
CA LEU A 90 -3.61 10.26 -14.13
C LEU A 90 -4.78 9.85 -13.21
N TYR A 91 -5.21 10.74 -12.30
CA TYR A 91 -6.27 10.41 -11.34
C TYR A 91 -7.66 10.33 -11.97
N THR A 92 -7.95 11.13 -12.99
CA THR A 92 -9.18 11.11 -13.82
C THR A 92 -10.42 10.58 -13.06
N LEU A 93 -10.98 11.43 -12.20
CA LEU A 93 -12.16 11.14 -11.37
C LEU A 93 -13.36 11.92 -11.90
N LYS A 94 -14.54 11.31 -11.98
CA LYS A 94 -15.75 11.87 -12.60
C LYS A 94 -16.99 11.60 -11.74
N LYS A 95 -17.98 12.50 -11.76
CA LYS A 95 -19.24 12.39 -11.00
C LYS A 95 -20.48 12.60 -11.88
N ASP A 96 -20.31 12.57 -13.19
CA ASP A 96 -21.31 12.91 -14.21
C ASP A 96 -21.70 11.70 -15.07
N PHE A 97 -21.65 10.48 -14.53
CA PHE A 97 -22.02 9.26 -15.25
C PHE A 97 -23.12 8.46 -14.53
N LEU A 98 -22.82 7.44 -13.71
CA LEU A 98 -23.86 6.64 -13.03
C LEU A 98 -23.78 6.80 -11.50
N PRO A 99 -24.78 7.42 -10.83
CA PRO A 99 -24.68 7.77 -9.42
C PRO A 99 -25.14 6.62 -8.49
N PHE A 100 -24.54 5.44 -8.59
CA PHE A 100 -25.02 4.25 -7.84
C PHE A 100 -24.82 4.34 -6.33
N GLN A 101 -23.67 4.83 -5.88
CA GLN A 101 -23.30 4.88 -4.47
C GLN A 101 -22.60 6.21 -4.13
N GLU A 102 -23.39 7.28 -4.08
CA GLU A 102 -22.91 8.64 -3.78
C GLU A 102 -22.04 8.72 -2.52
N GLY A 103 -20.96 9.50 -2.58
CA GLY A 103 -20.00 9.63 -1.48
C GLY A 103 -18.94 8.52 -1.44
N TYR A 104 -18.93 7.60 -2.40
CA TYR A 104 -17.98 6.49 -2.47
C TYR A 104 -17.19 6.45 -3.78
N LEU A 105 -15.93 6.03 -3.66
CA LEU A 105 -15.02 5.75 -4.77
C LEU A 105 -14.57 4.28 -4.68
N PHE A 106 -14.66 3.54 -5.79
CA PHE A 106 -14.34 2.11 -5.79
C PHE A 106 -13.02 1.78 -6.50
N ASP A 107 -12.32 0.76 -6.00
CA ASP A 107 -11.13 0.18 -6.61
C ASP A 107 -11.20 -1.36 -6.60
N SER A 108 -10.57 -2.00 -7.59
CA SER A 108 -10.56 -3.46 -7.82
C SER A 108 -9.15 -4.02 -7.72
N HIS A 109 -8.97 -5.36 -7.69
CA HIS A 109 -7.65 -6.02 -7.58
C HIS A 109 -6.81 -5.40 -6.45
N PHE A 110 -7.46 -5.16 -5.31
CA PHE A 110 -7.04 -4.12 -4.39
C PHE A 110 -5.74 -4.48 -3.66
N SER A 111 -5.76 -5.52 -2.82
CA SER A 111 -4.59 -5.96 -2.06
C SER A 111 -3.50 -6.51 -2.97
N GLU A 112 -3.87 -7.28 -4.00
CA GLU A 112 -2.94 -8.00 -4.88
C GLU A 112 -2.03 -7.05 -5.66
N ARG A 113 -2.49 -5.82 -5.91
CA ARG A 113 -1.74 -4.77 -6.63
C ARG A 113 -1.32 -3.61 -5.73
N GLY A 114 -1.44 -3.75 -4.41
CA GLY A 114 -1.07 -2.71 -3.44
C GLY A 114 -1.82 -1.39 -3.65
N ARG A 115 -3.07 -1.45 -4.11
CA ARG A 115 -3.84 -0.29 -4.59
C ARG A 115 -4.39 0.60 -3.50
N VAL A 116 -4.24 0.25 -2.23
CA VAL A 116 -4.33 1.23 -1.12
C VAL A 116 -3.40 2.42 -1.37
N GLY A 117 -2.24 2.19 -1.99
CA GLY A 117 -1.30 3.24 -2.38
C GLY A 117 -1.78 4.14 -3.52
N ARG A 118 -2.93 3.87 -4.16
CA ARG A 118 -3.56 4.82 -5.10
C ARG A 118 -4.95 5.25 -4.66
N LEU A 119 -5.70 4.40 -3.96
CA LEU A 119 -7.05 4.73 -3.47
C LEU A 119 -7.01 5.89 -2.49
N VAL A 120 -6.15 5.85 -1.46
CA VAL A 120 -6.06 6.95 -0.49
C VAL A 120 -5.64 8.28 -1.16
N PRO A 121 -4.63 8.31 -2.05
CA PRO A 121 -4.35 9.52 -2.82
C PRO A 121 -5.49 9.96 -3.75
N MET A 122 -6.27 9.06 -4.33
CA MET A 122 -7.47 9.43 -5.11
C MET A 122 -8.51 10.14 -4.23
N LEU A 123 -8.77 9.65 -3.01
CA LEU A 123 -9.66 10.32 -2.06
C LEU A 123 -9.13 11.72 -1.69
N ALA A 124 -7.83 11.82 -1.41
CA ALA A 124 -7.17 13.09 -1.11
C ALA A 124 -7.22 14.06 -2.29
N ARG A 125 -7.06 13.54 -3.51
CA ARG A 125 -7.13 14.33 -4.75
C ARG A 125 -8.54 14.88 -4.97
N TRP A 126 -9.55 14.04 -4.81
CA TRP A 126 -10.95 14.47 -4.91
C TRP A 126 -11.27 15.55 -3.87
N TYR A 127 -10.90 15.33 -2.60
CA TYR A 127 -11.10 16.33 -1.56
C TYR A 127 -10.40 17.66 -1.86
N LYS A 128 -9.17 17.60 -2.39
CA LYS A 128 -8.43 18.81 -2.78
C LYS A 128 -9.17 19.62 -3.84
N ASP A 129 -9.70 18.96 -4.86
CA ASP A 129 -10.31 19.61 -6.02
C ASP A 129 -11.76 20.04 -5.74
N GLU A 130 -12.54 19.20 -5.06
CA GLU A 130 -14.00 19.34 -4.92
C GLU A 130 -14.47 19.70 -3.50
N GLN A 131 -13.57 19.69 -2.51
CA GLN A 131 -13.89 19.92 -1.09
C GLN A 131 -14.97 18.96 -0.53
N GLU A 132 -15.07 17.76 -1.11
CA GLU A 132 -15.97 16.68 -0.70
C GLU A 132 -15.14 15.50 -0.18
N ALA A 133 -15.45 14.99 1.02
CA ALA A 133 -14.78 13.79 1.55
C ALA A 133 -15.52 12.53 1.08
N LEU A 134 -14.80 11.64 0.41
CA LEU A 134 -15.32 10.35 -0.05
C LEU A 134 -14.84 9.22 0.85
N THR A 135 -15.61 8.14 0.89
CA THR A 135 -15.17 6.84 1.39
C THR A 135 -14.63 6.00 0.24
N GLY A 136 -13.41 5.48 0.38
CA GLY A 136 -12.84 4.53 -0.58
C GLY A 136 -13.26 3.10 -0.26
N ILE A 137 -13.67 2.32 -1.26
CA ILE A 137 -13.86 0.87 -1.15
C ILE A 137 -12.94 0.15 -2.13
N GLY A 138 -11.97 -0.59 -1.61
CA GLY A 138 -11.14 -1.52 -2.38
C GLY A 138 -11.69 -2.94 -2.29
N ILE A 139 -11.87 -3.60 -3.43
CA ILE A 139 -12.31 -5.00 -3.50
C ILE A 139 -11.15 -5.87 -4.00
N ASP A 140 -10.79 -6.88 -3.20
CA ASP A 140 -9.79 -7.88 -3.55
C ASP A 140 -10.27 -8.80 -4.69
N ASP A 141 -9.33 -9.54 -5.27
CA ASP A 141 -9.66 -10.55 -6.27
C ASP A 141 -10.48 -11.70 -5.67
N LEU A 142 -11.28 -12.31 -6.55
CA LEU A 142 -12.26 -13.35 -6.20
C LEU A 142 -13.20 -12.94 -5.05
N SER A 143 -13.42 -11.63 -4.89
CA SER A 143 -14.24 -11.04 -3.84
C SER A 143 -15.24 -10.05 -4.42
N ALA A 144 -16.33 -9.80 -3.69
CA ALA A 144 -17.38 -8.88 -4.10
C ALA A 144 -18.05 -8.25 -2.88
N MET A 145 -18.54 -7.01 -3.06
CA MET A 145 -19.50 -6.39 -2.16
C MET A 145 -20.80 -6.14 -2.92
N GLY A 146 -21.86 -6.88 -2.59
CA GLY A 146 -23.20 -6.59 -3.09
C GLY A 146 -23.87 -5.53 -2.21
N ILE A 147 -24.51 -4.53 -2.81
CA ILE A 147 -25.18 -3.44 -2.06
C ILE A 147 -26.68 -3.57 -2.24
N ALA A 148 -27.42 -3.65 -1.13
CA ALA A 148 -28.87 -3.63 -1.12
C ALA A 148 -29.40 -3.03 0.18
N ASN A 149 -30.38 -2.12 0.08
CA ASN A 149 -31.06 -1.52 1.23
C ASN A 149 -30.10 -0.98 2.30
N ASP A 150 -29.18 -0.07 1.91
CA ASP A 150 -28.17 0.52 2.81
C ASP A 150 -27.16 -0.48 3.40
N THR A 151 -27.14 -1.73 2.91
CA THR A 151 -26.26 -2.78 3.42
C THR A 151 -25.34 -3.30 2.33
N GLY A 152 -24.04 -3.25 2.57
CA GLY A 152 -23.01 -3.95 1.80
C GLY A 152 -22.83 -5.37 2.35
N TYR A 153 -22.87 -6.38 1.48
CA TYR A 153 -22.71 -7.80 1.79
C TYR A 153 -21.43 -8.30 1.13
N VAL A 154 -20.49 -8.82 1.92
CA VAL A 154 -19.19 -9.26 1.40
C VAL A 154 -19.20 -10.75 1.11
N PHE A 155 -18.66 -11.10 -0.07
CA PHE A 155 -18.53 -12.47 -0.56
C PHE A 155 -17.11 -12.69 -1.08
N GLY A 156 -16.63 -13.94 -1.02
CA GLY A 156 -15.41 -14.36 -1.72
C GLY A 156 -14.30 -14.86 -0.80
N THR A 157 -13.06 -14.80 -1.30
CA THR A 157 -11.88 -15.33 -0.59
C THR A 157 -10.99 -14.26 0.03
N GLY A 158 -11.06 -13.02 -0.46
CA GLY A 158 -10.35 -11.86 0.06
C GLY A 158 -11.24 -10.97 0.91
N ALA A 159 -10.99 -9.66 0.88
CA ALA A 159 -11.72 -8.68 1.66
C ALA A 159 -12.32 -7.53 0.82
N ALA A 160 -13.30 -6.86 1.42
CA ALA A 160 -13.71 -5.52 1.04
C ALA A 160 -13.11 -4.52 2.04
N HIS A 161 -12.33 -3.58 1.54
CA HIS A 161 -11.54 -2.63 2.32
C HIS A 161 -12.17 -1.24 2.28
N LEU A 162 -12.59 -0.70 3.41
CA LEU A 162 -13.11 0.66 3.52
C LEU A 162 -12.05 1.59 4.10
N PHE A 163 -11.88 2.73 3.44
CA PHE A 163 -11.04 3.84 3.90
C PHE A 163 -11.92 5.07 4.06
N ILE A 164 -12.11 5.49 5.30
CA ILE A 164 -13.01 6.59 5.67
C ILE A 164 -12.15 7.73 6.25
N PRO A 165 -11.67 8.67 5.41
CA PRO A 165 -10.91 9.81 5.87
C PRO A 165 -11.82 10.83 6.54
N LYS A 166 -11.34 11.46 7.61
CA LYS A 166 -11.94 12.72 8.08
C LYS A 166 -11.46 13.88 7.21
N ALA A 167 -12.41 14.73 6.78
CA ALA A 167 -12.16 15.87 5.91
C ALA A 167 -11.12 16.82 6.52
N GLU A 168 -11.27 17.14 7.80
CA GLU A 168 -10.38 18.02 8.57
C GLU A 168 -8.97 17.44 8.77
N GLY A 169 -8.79 16.13 8.57
CA GLY A 169 -7.48 15.49 8.67
C GLY A 169 -6.58 15.77 7.46
N PHE A 170 -7.14 16.19 6.33
CA PHE A 170 -6.35 16.40 5.12
C PHE A 170 -5.50 17.68 5.18
N SER A 171 -4.21 17.52 4.89
CA SER A 171 -3.26 18.60 4.67
C SER A 171 -2.44 18.34 3.40
N PHE A 172 -2.12 19.41 2.66
CA PHE A 172 -1.47 19.34 1.36
C PHE A 172 -0.21 20.21 1.32
N SER A 173 0.87 19.68 0.74
CA SER A 173 2.13 20.40 0.56
C SER A 173 2.74 20.07 -0.79
N SER A 174 2.83 21.07 -1.69
CA SER A 174 3.33 20.94 -3.05
C SER A 174 2.78 19.69 -3.76
N ASN A 175 3.51 18.58 -3.78
CA ASN A 175 3.17 17.31 -4.44
C ASN A 175 2.76 16.17 -3.47
N THR A 176 2.67 16.45 -2.18
CA THR A 176 2.37 15.48 -1.12
C THR A 176 1.10 15.83 -0.38
N PHE A 177 0.53 14.84 0.31
CA PHE A 177 -0.60 15.00 1.20
C PHE A 177 -0.37 14.19 2.47
N SER A 178 -1.13 14.51 3.52
CA SER A 178 -1.22 13.75 4.76
C SER A 178 -2.67 13.74 5.25
N ASN A 179 -3.06 12.66 5.91
CA ASN A 179 -4.28 12.59 6.70
C ASN A 179 -3.99 11.81 7.98
N ASP A 180 -4.25 12.41 9.14
CA ASP A 180 -3.98 11.81 10.45
C ASP A 180 -5.17 11.02 11.04
N SER A 181 -6.27 10.96 10.28
CA SER A 181 -7.58 10.52 10.75
C SER A 181 -8.31 9.71 9.67
N ILE A 182 -7.69 8.60 9.22
CA ILE A 182 -8.34 7.62 8.34
C ILE A 182 -8.77 6.40 9.14
N ILE A 183 -10.06 6.08 9.13
CA ILE A 183 -10.57 4.81 9.63
C ILE A 183 -10.42 3.76 8.53
N TYR A 184 -9.82 2.62 8.86
CA TYR A 184 -9.67 1.47 7.98
C TYR A 184 -10.50 0.29 8.49
N ARG A 185 -11.27 -0.34 7.60
CA ARG A 185 -12.05 -1.55 7.90
C ARG A 185 -11.82 -2.58 6.80
N ALA A 186 -11.46 -3.81 7.18
CA ALA A 186 -11.42 -4.95 6.26
C ALA A 186 -12.56 -5.89 6.62
N LEU A 187 -13.47 -6.12 5.67
CA LEU A 187 -14.61 -7.01 5.84
C LEU A 187 -14.36 -8.28 5.04
N LEU A 188 -14.57 -9.43 5.68
CA LEU A 188 -14.38 -10.75 5.08
C LEU A 188 -15.70 -11.33 4.60
N ASN A 189 -15.64 -12.46 3.90
CA ASN A 189 -16.80 -13.22 3.48
C ASN A 189 -17.83 -13.41 4.60
N GLY A 190 -19.10 -13.10 4.28
CA GLY A 190 -20.23 -13.15 5.20
C GLY A 190 -20.43 -11.88 6.04
N TRP A 191 -19.42 -11.01 6.17
CA TRP A 191 -19.54 -9.75 6.89
C TRP A 191 -20.43 -8.76 6.13
N LYS A 192 -21.04 -7.84 6.87
CA LYS A 192 -21.87 -6.79 6.29
C LYS A 192 -21.46 -5.40 6.79
N TYR A 193 -21.79 -4.39 6.01
CA TYR A 193 -21.58 -2.98 6.34
C TYR A 193 -22.88 -2.21 6.21
N SER A 194 -23.28 -1.47 7.24
CA SER A 194 -24.38 -0.50 7.13
C SER A 194 -23.80 0.87 6.79
N PHE A 195 -24.15 1.39 5.62
CA PHE A 195 -23.62 2.67 5.13
C PHE A 195 -24.15 3.85 5.96
N SER A 196 -25.45 3.89 6.26
CA SER A 196 -26.07 4.97 7.06
C SER A 196 -25.58 5.03 8.50
N LYS A 197 -25.24 3.89 9.09
CA LYS A 197 -24.78 3.79 10.49
C LYS A 197 -23.27 3.83 10.64
N ASP A 198 -22.53 3.77 9.54
CA ASP A 198 -21.08 3.53 9.54
C ASP A 198 -20.70 2.40 10.51
N SER A 199 -21.25 1.20 10.32
CA SER A 199 -21.03 0.08 11.25
C SER A 199 -20.86 -1.26 10.54
N VAL A 200 -20.00 -2.10 11.12
CA VAL A 200 -19.74 -3.46 10.65
C VAL A 200 -20.64 -4.44 11.40
N ILE A 201 -21.24 -5.36 10.67
CA ILE A 201 -22.02 -6.48 11.19
C ILE A 201 -21.23 -7.75 10.91
N VAL A 202 -20.75 -8.37 11.98
CA VAL A 202 -19.92 -9.58 11.93
C VAL A 202 -20.84 -10.81 12.00
N PRO A 203 -20.59 -11.88 11.23
CA PRO A 203 -21.33 -13.13 11.33
C PRO A 203 -21.24 -13.73 12.74
N SER A 204 -22.32 -14.36 13.21
CA SER A 204 -22.37 -14.96 14.55
C SER A 204 -21.34 -16.06 14.77
N GLU A 205 -20.86 -16.70 13.70
CA GLU A 205 -19.87 -17.77 13.78
C GLU A 205 -18.45 -17.25 14.01
N VAL A 206 -18.20 -15.96 13.75
CA VAL A 206 -16.92 -15.32 14.00
C VAL A 206 -16.91 -14.85 15.44
N ASN A 207 -16.14 -15.54 16.29
CA ASN A 207 -15.87 -15.05 17.63
C ASN A 207 -15.27 -13.64 17.51
N ASN A 208 -16.01 -12.64 17.97
CA ASN A 208 -15.59 -11.25 17.96
C ASN A 208 -14.44 -11.10 18.97
N HIS A 209 -13.24 -11.47 18.58
CA HIS A 209 -12.05 -11.18 19.35
C HIS A 209 -11.72 -9.70 19.11
N SER A 210 -12.16 -8.85 20.05
CA SER A 210 -11.58 -7.53 20.18
C SER A 210 -10.14 -7.72 20.64
N TYR A 211 -9.21 -7.72 19.70
CA TYR A 211 -7.80 -7.53 20.01
C TYR A 211 -7.61 -6.03 20.15
N ASP A 212 -7.50 -5.54 21.39
CA ASP A 212 -6.82 -4.27 21.59
C ASP A 212 -5.38 -4.51 21.12
N PRO A 213 -4.94 -3.83 20.04
CA PRO A 213 -3.57 -4.01 19.61
C PRO A 213 -2.69 -3.66 20.79
N GLU A 214 -1.76 -4.56 21.15
CA GLU A 214 -0.73 -4.20 22.11
C GLU A 214 -0.07 -2.93 21.58
N LEU A 215 -0.29 -1.82 22.27
CA LEU A 215 0.47 -0.61 22.02
C LEU A 215 1.90 -0.97 22.37
N PHE A 216 2.69 -1.33 21.37
CA PHE A 216 4.13 -1.48 21.56
C PHE A 216 4.62 -0.10 22.00
N PRO A 217 5.06 0.08 23.26
CA PRO A 217 5.75 1.31 23.57
C PRO A 217 6.89 1.43 22.57
N LEU A 218 6.95 2.56 21.87
CA LEU A 218 8.08 2.92 21.02
C LEU A 218 9.32 3.07 21.93
N ASP A 219 9.87 1.94 22.35
CA ASP A 219 11.12 1.81 23.09
C ASP A 219 12.30 1.75 22.09
N VAL A 220 12.12 2.46 20.97
CA VAL A 220 13.15 2.76 19.98
C VAL A 220 13.22 4.26 19.87
N TRP A 221 14.35 4.81 20.31
CA TRP A 221 14.65 6.25 20.25
C TRP A 221 15.67 6.58 19.17
N ALA A 222 16.27 5.56 18.55
CA ALA A 222 17.20 5.71 17.45
C ALA A 222 16.53 6.31 16.19
N SER A 223 17.30 7.08 15.42
CA SER A 223 16.85 7.55 14.10
C SER A 223 16.98 6.42 13.08
N VAL A 224 15.89 6.11 12.37
CA VAL A 224 15.87 5.08 11.34
C VAL A 224 15.78 5.71 9.96
N TYR A 225 16.63 5.27 9.06
CA TYR A 225 16.70 5.71 7.67
C TYR A 225 16.55 4.50 6.74
N VAL A 226 15.87 4.69 5.60
CA VAL A 226 15.57 3.61 4.66
C VAL A 226 15.74 4.09 3.23
N SER A 227 16.22 3.22 2.34
CA SER A 227 16.29 3.48 0.90
C SER A 227 16.04 2.20 0.11
N ASN A 228 15.21 2.25 -0.92
CA ASN A 228 14.86 1.09 -1.75
C ASN A 228 15.95 0.71 -2.79
N SER A 229 17.19 1.18 -2.62
CA SER A 229 18.31 0.88 -3.51
C SER A 229 19.52 0.41 -2.72
N SER A 230 20.10 -0.72 -3.14
CA SER A 230 21.40 -1.16 -2.63
C SER A 230 22.57 -0.41 -3.28
N THR A 231 22.35 0.29 -4.40
CA THR A 231 23.36 1.14 -5.05
C THR A 231 23.46 2.51 -4.41
N THR A 232 24.65 3.10 -4.42
CA THR A 232 24.90 4.45 -3.90
C THR A 232 24.19 5.53 -4.72
N ASN A 233 24.10 5.38 -6.04
CA ASN A 233 23.35 6.30 -6.90
C ASN A 233 21.85 6.31 -6.58
N GLY A 234 21.21 5.14 -6.48
CA GLY A 234 19.80 5.06 -6.10
C GLY A 234 19.54 5.46 -4.64
N SER A 235 20.56 5.45 -3.79
CA SER A 235 20.50 5.87 -2.38
C SER A 235 21.10 7.26 -2.12
N LYS A 236 21.29 8.08 -3.16
CA LYS A 236 21.91 9.40 -3.03
C LYS A 236 21.20 10.28 -1.99
N SER A 237 19.87 10.34 -2.03
CA SER A 237 19.07 11.14 -1.09
C SER A 237 19.28 10.71 0.36
N LEU A 238 19.33 9.40 0.61
CA LEU A 238 19.64 8.84 1.93
C LEU A 238 21.05 9.24 2.38
N LEU A 239 22.07 9.02 1.54
CA LEU A 239 23.46 9.36 1.85
C LEU A 239 23.65 10.85 2.12
N ASP A 240 23.05 11.72 1.29
CA ASP A 240 23.08 13.17 1.48
C ASP A 240 22.36 13.59 2.76
N THR A 241 21.28 12.90 3.13
CA THR A 241 20.56 13.14 4.39
C THR A 241 21.40 12.75 5.60
N LEU A 242 22.08 11.60 5.56
CA LEU A 242 22.99 11.18 6.62
C LEU A 242 24.12 12.19 6.82
N ALA A 243 24.74 12.66 5.73
CA ALA A 243 25.80 13.67 5.77
C ALA A 243 25.36 15.03 6.32
N LYS A 244 24.08 15.39 6.14
CA LYS A 244 23.50 16.61 6.70
C LYS A 244 23.14 16.49 8.18
N ARG A 245 22.84 15.27 8.65
CA ARG A 245 22.31 15.02 10.00
C ARG A 245 23.35 14.54 10.99
N LEU A 246 24.47 13.98 10.53
CA LEU A 246 25.49 13.37 11.37
C LEU A 246 26.85 14.05 11.17
N ASP A 247 27.64 14.13 12.22
CA ASP A 247 29.00 14.64 12.16
C ASP A 247 29.90 13.71 11.34
N SER A 248 30.86 14.27 10.60
CA SER A 248 31.85 13.52 9.80
C SER A 248 32.70 12.54 10.62
N SER A 249 32.85 12.78 11.93
CA SER A 249 33.58 11.92 12.87
C SER A 249 32.73 10.78 13.46
N THR A 250 31.43 10.74 13.15
CA THR A 250 30.51 9.68 13.60
C THR A 250 31.08 8.31 13.23
N PRO A 251 31.28 7.39 14.19
CA PRO A 251 31.69 6.02 13.87
C PRO A 251 30.59 5.31 13.08
N VAL A 252 30.87 5.00 11.81
CA VAL A 252 29.96 4.31 10.89
C VAL A 252 30.36 2.85 10.79
N LEU A 253 29.40 1.94 10.94
CA LEU A 253 29.56 0.54 10.58
C LEU A 253 28.67 0.24 9.37
N ILE A 254 29.29 -0.16 8.27
CA ILE A 254 28.56 -0.72 7.13
C ILE A 254 28.61 -2.24 7.29
N PHE A 255 27.45 -2.81 7.59
CA PHE A 255 27.25 -4.22 7.90
C PHE A 255 26.55 -4.90 6.73
N GLY A 256 27.22 -5.88 6.12
CA GLY A 256 26.71 -6.61 4.97
C GLY A 256 26.33 -8.05 5.27
N GLY A 257 25.46 -8.64 4.44
CA GLY A 257 25.38 -10.10 4.33
C GLY A 257 26.71 -10.71 3.86
N LYS A 258 26.87 -12.03 4.01
CA LYS A 258 28.06 -12.80 3.58
C LYS A 258 28.41 -12.54 2.11
N ALA A 259 27.38 -12.42 1.26
CA ALA A 259 27.51 -12.19 -0.18
C ALA A 259 27.39 -10.71 -0.60
N ALA A 260 27.48 -9.76 0.33
CA ALA A 260 27.34 -8.34 0.02
C ALA A 260 28.49 -7.83 -0.88
N THR A 261 28.13 -7.12 -1.95
CA THR A 261 29.05 -6.59 -2.98
C THR A 261 29.14 -5.07 -2.98
N GLN A 262 28.25 -4.37 -2.26
CA GLN A 262 28.15 -2.91 -2.27
C GLN A 262 28.90 -2.22 -1.13
N LEU A 263 29.46 -2.95 -0.17
CA LEU A 263 30.10 -2.41 1.04
C LEU A 263 31.17 -1.35 0.74
N THR A 264 32.12 -1.67 -0.15
CA THR A 264 33.20 -0.74 -0.52
C THR A 264 32.66 0.49 -1.24
N ASN A 265 31.66 0.34 -2.13
CA ASN A 265 31.04 1.47 -2.82
C ASN A 265 30.36 2.42 -1.82
N TRP A 266 29.65 1.87 -0.83
CA TRP A 266 29.03 2.66 0.22
C TRP A 266 30.06 3.36 1.11
N LYS A 267 31.16 2.69 1.44
CA LYS A 267 32.28 3.33 2.14
C LYS A 267 32.81 4.52 1.37
N THR A 268 33.15 4.35 0.09
CA THR A 268 33.63 5.44 -0.77
C THR A 268 32.62 6.59 -0.83
N ALA A 269 31.34 6.30 -1.03
CA ALA A 269 30.30 7.32 -1.11
C ALA A 269 30.10 8.10 0.20
N MET A 270 30.34 7.46 1.35
CA MET A 270 30.35 8.12 2.66
C MET A 270 31.61 8.95 2.86
N GLU A 271 32.79 8.46 2.44
CA GLU A 271 34.05 9.21 2.47
C GLU A 271 33.99 10.48 1.60
N GLU A 272 33.39 10.39 0.42
CA GLU A 272 33.11 11.54 -0.47
C GLU A 272 32.18 12.58 0.18
N ARG A 273 31.41 12.19 1.20
CA ARG A 273 30.54 13.06 2.00
C ARG A 273 31.19 13.50 3.31
N GLY A 274 32.48 13.22 3.49
CA GLY A 274 33.30 13.69 4.60
C GLY A 274 33.40 12.73 5.78
N PHE A 275 32.74 11.57 5.78
CA PHE A 275 32.88 10.60 6.87
C PHE A 275 34.28 9.99 6.88
N SER A 276 34.96 9.99 8.03
CA SER A 276 36.34 9.52 8.15
C SER A 276 36.52 8.27 9.02
N ASN A 277 35.52 7.93 9.85
CA ASN A 277 35.54 6.77 10.74
C ASN A 277 34.54 5.71 10.27
N ILE A 278 34.94 4.86 9.34
CA ILE A 278 34.07 3.86 8.71
C ILE A 278 34.68 2.47 8.82
N ALA A 279 33.95 1.56 9.46
CA ALA A 279 34.26 0.13 9.49
C ALA A 279 33.36 -0.64 8.52
N LEU A 280 33.93 -1.67 7.89
CA LEU A 280 33.22 -2.63 7.04
C LEU A 280 33.21 -4.00 7.71
N THR A 281 32.08 -4.68 7.68
CA THR A 281 32.01 -6.07 8.14
C THR A 281 30.87 -6.83 7.48
N ASN A 282 30.98 -8.16 7.47
CA ASN A 282 29.94 -9.05 6.93
C ASN A 282 29.42 -9.98 8.02
N SER A 283 28.25 -10.55 7.78
CA SER A 283 27.68 -11.63 8.59
C SER A 283 28.69 -12.78 8.74
N GLY A 284 28.99 -13.18 9.98
CA GLY A 284 29.98 -14.22 10.30
C GLY A 284 31.37 -13.71 10.72
N ALA A 285 31.59 -12.39 10.83
CA ALA A 285 32.86 -11.85 11.32
C ALA A 285 33.06 -12.07 12.84
N VAL A 286 34.28 -12.43 13.24
CA VAL A 286 34.65 -12.78 14.65
C VAL A 286 34.60 -11.58 15.62
N HIS A 287 34.61 -10.34 15.11
CA HIS A 287 34.62 -9.10 15.92
C HIS A 287 33.35 -8.25 15.78
N LEU A 288 32.25 -8.83 15.30
CA LEU A 288 31.02 -8.09 15.01
C LEU A 288 30.49 -7.30 16.22
N LYS A 289 30.52 -7.91 17.42
CA LYS A 289 30.07 -7.28 18.65
C LYS A 289 30.81 -5.99 18.98
N GLN A 290 32.14 -5.98 18.87
CA GLN A 290 32.96 -4.81 19.17
C GLN A 290 32.68 -3.67 18.19
N LEU A 291 32.56 -3.99 16.89
CA LEU A 291 32.19 -3.01 15.87
C LEU A 291 30.81 -2.41 16.15
N PHE A 292 29.82 -3.25 16.47
CA PHE A 292 28.50 -2.80 16.85
C PHE A 292 28.52 -1.93 18.10
N GLN A 293 29.35 -2.21 19.10
CA GLN A 293 29.49 -1.38 20.31
C GLN A 293 30.08 0.01 20.01
N GLN A 294 30.97 0.13 19.04
CA GLN A 294 31.63 1.40 18.68
C GLN A 294 30.77 2.26 17.73
N ALA A 295 29.96 1.64 16.88
CA ALA A 295 29.18 2.35 15.86
C ALA A 295 28.12 3.31 16.44
N ARG A 296 28.04 4.53 15.92
CA ARG A 296 26.89 5.43 16.15
C ARG A 296 25.90 5.43 14.98
N LEU A 297 26.35 4.99 13.81
CA LEU A 297 25.50 4.66 12.66
C LEU A 297 25.79 3.21 12.24
N VAL A 298 24.76 2.38 12.10
CA VAL A 298 24.87 1.07 11.46
C VAL A 298 24.05 1.06 10.17
N ILE A 299 24.67 0.69 9.05
CA ILE A 299 24.03 0.56 7.74
C ILE A 299 23.94 -0.93 7.39
N PHE A 300 22.74 -1.47 7.26
CA PHE A 300 22.46 -2.84 6.81
C PHE A 300 22.36 -2.90 5.29
N LEU A 301 23.14 -3.79 4.66
CA LEU A 301 23.17 -3.99 3.21
C LEU A 301 23.21 -5.49 2.80
N GLN A 302 22.28 -5.89 1.93
CA GLN A 302 22.31 -7.17 1.21
C GLN A 302 22.35 -8.42 2.12
N HIS A 303 21.51 -8.47 3.15
CA HIS A 303 21.33 -9.64 4.01
C HIS A 303 20.23 -10.59 3.49
N SER A 304 20.44 -11.88 3.70
CA SER A 304 19.39 -12.90 3.60
C SER A 304 18.59 -13.00 4.91
N SER A 305 17.37 -13.54 4.85
CA SER A 305 16.55 -13.78 6.05
C SER A 305 17.23 -14.69 7.06
N GLN A 306 17.99 -15.69 6.59
CA GLN A 306 18.73 -16.61 7.44
C GLN A 306 19.84 -15.88 8.22
N GLU A 307 20.53 -14.93 7.60
CA GLU A 307 21.57 -14.14 8.28
C GLU A 307 21.00 -13.17 9.31
N ILE A 308 19.82 -12.59 9.05
CA ILE A 308 19.11 -11.78 10.05
C ILE A 308 18.67 -12.64 11.23
N LYS A 309 18.23 -13.88 10.98
CA LYS A 309 17.93 -14.84 12.05
C LYS A 309 19.18 -15.16 12.88
N GLU A 310 20.30 -15.50 12.23
CA GLU A 310 21.59 -15.74 12.89
C GLU A 310 22.06 -14.52 13.70
N PHE A 311 21.88 -13.31 13.17
CA PHE A 311 22.19 -12.06 13.89
C PHE A 311 21.37 -11.92 15.17
N LYS A 312 20.06 -12.20 15.13
CA LYS A 312 19.17 -12.15 16.30
C LYS A 312 19.49 -13.21 17.35
N GLU A 313 20.05 -14.35 16.94
CA GLU A 313 20.49 -15.43 17.83
C GLU A 313 21.92 -15.20 18.36
N SER A 314 22.62 -14.17 17.86
CA SER A 314 24.00 -13.86 18.25
C SER A 314 24.10 -13.01 19.53
N ASP A 315 25.29 -12.97 20.12
CA ASP A 315 25.60 -12.13 21.28
C ASP A 315 25.71 -10.62 20.94
N VAL A 316 25.47 -10.25 19.68
CA VAL A 316 25.37 -8.86 19.20
C VAL A 316 23.94 -8.32 19.34
N TRP A 317 22.93 -9.20 19.40
CA TRP A 317 21.52 -8.81 19.44
C TRP A 317 21.19 -7.92 20.65
N ASP A 318 21.69 -8.26 21.84
CA ASP A 318 21.50 -7.45 23.05
C ASP A 318 22.15 -6.07 22.92
N VAL A 319 23.28 -5.98 22.21
CA VAL A 319 23.95 -4.69 21.93
C VAL A 319 23.08 -3.85 21.00
N TYR A 320 22.53 -4.46 19.95
CA TYR A 320 21.60 -3.81 19.04
C TYR A 320 20.37 -3.26 19.77
N LEU A 321 19.68 -4.09 20.56
CA LEU A 321 18.49 -3.68 21.33
C LEU A 321 18.79 -2.57 22.35
N LYS A 322 19.97 -2.59 22.99
CA LYS A 322 20.36 -1.50 23.89
C LYS A 322 20.62 -0.20 23.13
N LYS A 323 21.16 -0.28 21.91
CA LYS A 323 21.45 0.89 21.08
C LYS A 323 20.23 1.50 20.43
N THR A 324 19.21 0.71 20.06
CA THR A 324 17.95 1.26 19.54
C THR A 324 17.25 2.16 20.56
N LYS A 325 17.51 1.98 21.86
CA LYS A 325 17.04 2.85 22.95
C LYS A 325 17.86 4.14 23.14
N ASN A 326 18.82 4.42 22.26
CA ASN A 326 19.67 5.62 22.37
C ASN A 326 19.33 6.62 21.24
N PRO A 327 18.93 7.87 21.56
CA PRO A 327 18.58 8.87 20.54
C PRO A 327 19.77 9.32 19.68
N ASN A 328 21.00 9.10 20.15
CA ASN A 328 22.22 9.41 19.40
C ASN A 328 22.69 8.27 18.50
N PHE A 329 21.95 7.17 18.45
CA PHE A 329 22.18 6.05 17.56
C PHE A 329 21.31 6.19 16.31
N SER A 330 21.88 5.85 15.17
CA SER A 330 21.19 5.83 13.88
C SER A 330 21.32 4.46 13.23
N ILE A 331 20.26 4.04 12.55
CA ILE A 331 20.25 2.82 11.74
C ILE A 331 19.81 3.18 10.34
N ALA A 332 20.49 2.65 9.33
CA ALA A 332 20.07 2.75 7.95
C ALA A 332 19.89 1.36 7.34
N PHE A 333 18.86 1.19 6.52
CA PHE A 333 18.64 0.00 5.70
C PHE A 333 18.61 0.41 4.23
N ALA A 334 19.31 -0.32 3.36
CA ALA A 334 19.28 -0.02 1.93
C ALA A 334 19.04 -1.25 1.06
N GLY A 335 18.30 -1.01 -0.04
CA GLY A 335 17.83 -2.05 -0.94
C GLY A 335 16.84 -2.98 -0.24
N GLU A 336 17.04 -4.27 -0.46
CA GLU A 336 16.19 -5.33 0.07
C GLU A 336 16.16 -5.38 1.61
N ASP A 337 17.20 -4.89 2.29
CA ASP A 337 17.30 -4.94 3.75
C ASP A 337 16.26 -4.06 4.45
N VAL A 338 15.64 -3.14 3.72
CA VAL A 338 14.53 -2.33 4.25
C VAL A 338 13.41 -3.22 4.80
N ARG A 339 13.20 -4.43 4.26
CA ARG A 339 12.21 -5.39 4.78
C ARG A 339 12.44 -5.79 6.23
N PHE A 340 13.67 -5.69 6.71
CA PHE A 340 14.04 -6.06 8.07
C PHE A 340 13.89 -4.91 9.07
N ALA A 341 13.58 -3.69 8.62
CA ALA A 341 13.41 -2.54 9.51
C ALA A 341 12.17 -2.65 10.40
N GLY A 342 11.14 -3.37 9.97
CA GLY A 342 9.87 -3.54 10.69
C GLY A 342 9.90 -4.62 11.77
N SER A 343 8.76 -4.88 12.40
CA SER A 343 8.52 -6.00 13.30
C SER A 343 8.54 -7.35 12.58
N PHE A 344 8.07 -7.37 11.33
CA PHE A 344 8.08 -8.55 10.47
C PHE A 344 8.66 -8.22 9.10
N SER A 345 9.29 -9.22 8.48
CA SER A 345 9.75 -9.20 7.10
C SER A 345 9.06 -10.28 6.30
N VAL A 346 8.72 -9.98 5.06
CA VAL A 346 8.30 -10.97 4.07
C VAL A 346 9.49 -11.26 3.16
N SER A 347 9.75 -12.53 2.87
CA SER A 347 10.95 -12.96 2.14
C SER A 347 10.70 -13.84 0.92
N ASP A 348 9.46 -14.29 0.74
CA ASP A 348 9.01 -15.11 -0.38
C ASP A 348 8.22 -14.30 -1.42
N ASN A 349 8.10 -12.99 -1.26
CA ASN A 349 7.42 -12.11 -2.20
C ASN A 349 8.05 -12.04 -3.61
N TYR A 350 9.15 -12.74 -3.85
CA TYR A 350 9.81 -12.89 -5.15
C TYR A 350 10.00 -14.34 -5.58
N THR A 351 9.55 -15.32 -4.79
CA THR A 351 9.77 -16.73 -5.17
C THR A 351 8.94 -17.08 -6.39
N GLU A 352 7.70 -16.56 -6.46
CA GLU A 352 6.80 -16.73 -7.60
C GLU A 352 6.04 -15.42 -7.89
N GLU A 353 5.73 -15.18 -9.16
CA GLU A 353 5.06 -13.97 -9.65
C GLU A 353 3.72 -13.70 -8.94
N TYR A 354 3.02 -14.76 -8.55
CA TYR A 354 1.70 -14.70 -7.93
C TYR A 354 1.72 -14.97 -6.42
N THR A 355 2.89 -15.01 -5.75
CA THR A 355 2.95 -15.33 -4.30
C THR A 355 2.06 -14.42 -3.45
N ALA A 356 2.06 -13.11 -3.75
CA ALA A 356 1.18 -12.15 -3.08
C ALA A 356 -0.29 -12.32 -3.51
N TYR A 357 -0.51 -12.65 -4.78
CA TYR A 357 -1.82 -12.83 -5.40
C TYR A 357 -2.55 -14.07 -4.85
N ASP A 358 -1.81 -15.15 -4.62
CA ASP A 358 -2.32 -16.46 -4.18
C ASP A 358 -2.37 -16.59 -2.64
N GLY A 359 -2.04 -15.52 -1.90
CA GLY A 359 -2.05 -15.53 -0.44
C GLY A 359 -0.96 -16.42 0.18
N LEU A 360 0.16 -16.64 -0.51
CA LEU A 360 1.24 -17.54 -0.12
C LEU A 360 2.39 -16.85 0.63
N LEU A 361 2.21 -15.58 1.04
CA LEU A 361 3.27 -14.82 1.71
C LEU A 361 3.54 -15.32 3.12
N THR A 362 4.82 -15.55 3.42
CA THR A 362 5.30 -15.96 4.73
C THR A 362 5.95 -14.78 5.45
N SER A 363 5.47 -14.50 6.66
CA SER A 363 6.06 -13.47 7.53
C SER A 363 7.04 -14.08 8.54
N ASN A 364 8.15 -13.39 8.77
CA ASN A 364 9.18 -13.78 9.73
C ASN A 364 9.51 -12.60 10.66
N PRO A 365 9.84 -12.83 11.95
CA PRO A 365 10.24 -11.76 12.87
C PRO A 365 11.50 -11.03 12.39
N ALA A 366 11.40 -9.71 12.20
CA ALA A 366 12.49 -8.85 11.73
C ALA A 366 13.21 -8.12 12.87
N LEU A 367 13.92 -7.03 12.59
CA LEU A 367 14.78 -6.34 13.59
C LEU A 367 14.00 -5.36 14.48
N SER A 368 12.77 -5.01 14.13
CA SER A 368 11.91 -4.08 14.88
C SER A 368 12.58 -2.72 15.12
N ALA A 369 13.34 -2.22 14.14
CA ALA A 369 13.88 -0.86 14.18
C ALA A 369 12.75 0.18 14.14
N VAL A 370 11.62 -0.15 13.50
CA VAL A 370 10.38 0.62 13.55
C VAL A 370 9.26 -0.34 14.01
N PRO A 371 9.06 -0.48 15.33
CA PRO A 371 8.08 -1.42 15.89
C PRO A 371 6.66 -1.10 15.42
N GLY A 372 5.86 -2.15 15.16
CA GLY A 372 4.48 -2.00 14.67
C GLY A 372 4.36 -1.79 13.16
N TYR A 373 5.48 -1.71 12.44
CA TYR A 373 5.50 -1.57 10.99
C TYR A 373 6.07 -2.84 10.34
N PHE A 374 5.72 -3.07 9.09
CA PHE A 374 6.45 -3.96 8.20
C PHE A 374 6.81 -3.19 6.93
N PHE A 375 7.88 -3.61 6.27
CA PHE A 375 8.33 -2.95 5.04
C PHE A 375 8.40 -3.99 3.92
N PHE A 376 7.98 -3.58 2.74
CA PHE A 376 7.89 -4.46 1.57
C PHE A 376 8.66 -3.84 0.38
N PRO A 377 10.01 -3.92 0.39
CA PRO A 377 10.85 -3.23 -0.59
C PRO A 377 10.84 -3.95 -1.94
N GLY A 378 10.05 -3.45 -2.90
CA GLY A 378 9.96 -4.09 -4.22
C GLY A 378 9.11 -5.36 -4.18
N SER A 379 8.14 -5.45 -5.07
CA SER A 379 7.40 -6.67 -5.38
C SER A 379 7.92 -7.28 -6.69
N PHE A 380 7.62 -8.55 -6.96
CA PHE A 380 8.01 -9.21 -8.20
C PHE A 380 7.43 -8.46 -9.43
N LEU A 381 8.35 -7.93 -10.26
CA LEU A 381 8.22 -7.54 -11.67
C LEU A 381 7.12 -6.52 -12.12
N PRO A 382 7.32 -5.84 -13.28
CA PRO A 382 6.68 -4.57 -13.65
C PRO A 382 5.30 -4.70 -14.30
N ILE A 383 4.71 -5.90 -14.35
CA ILE A 383 3.55 -6.19 -15.21
C ILE A 383 2.27 -5.59 -14.62
N TYR A 384 2.21 -5.42 -13.30
CA TYR A 384 1.11 -4.73 -12.63
C TYR A 384 1.64 -3.66 -11.69
N GLN A 385 1.76 -2.45 -12.25
CA GLN A 385 1.97 -1.18 -11.54
C GLN A 385 3.33 -1.08 -10.82
N LYS A 386 4.09 -0.05 -11.20
CA LYS A 386 5.50 0.14 -10.82
C LYS A 386 5.70 0.11 -9.30
N LYS A 387 6.88 -0.39 -8.92
CA LYS A 387 7.46 -0.44 -7.56
C LYS A 387 6.90 0.70 -6.68
N ILE A 388 6.16 0.34 -5.64
CA ILE A 388 5.81 1.27 -4.56
C ILE A 388 7.14 1.79 -3.98
N PRO A 389 7.49 3.09 -4.14
CA PRO A 389 8.78 3.61 -3.72
C PRO A 389 8.86 3.63 -2.20
N PHE A 390 7.71 3.91 -1.56
CA PHE A 390 7.44 3.78 -0.14
C PHE A 390 5.92 3.74 0.05
N ALA A 391 5.42 2.72 0.72
CA ALA A 391 4.14 2.83 1.42
C ALA A 391 4.37 2.31 2.82
N LEU A 392 4.27 3.22 3.79
CA LEU A 392 4.17 2.87 5.19
C LEU A 392 2.75 2.34 5.39
N PHE A 393 2.54 1.06 5.11
CA PHE A 393 1.24 0.44 5.36
C PHE A 393 1.13 0.05 6.83
N LEU A 394 0.20 0.67 7.54
CA LEU A 394 -0.42 0.08 8.71
C LEU A 394 -1.33 -1.05 8.21
N ILE A 395 -0.77 -2.25 8.03
CA ILE A 395 -1.58 -3.46 8.11
C ILE A 395 -1.44 -3.92 9.56
N PHE A 396 -2.50 -3.75 10.34
CA PHE A 396 -2.64 -4.54 11.57
C PHE A 396 -2.76 -6.00 11.12
N CYS A 397 -1.63 -6.69 10.99
CA CYS A 397 -1.62 -8.15 11.07
C CYS A 397 -1.94 -8.50 12.51
N ALA A 398 -3.23 -8.51 12.85
CA ALA A 398 -3.68 -9.27 14.00
C ALA A 398 -3.29 -10.72 13.71
N LYS A 399 -2.40 -11.26 14.53
CA LYS A 399 -2.03 -12.67 14.50
C LYS A 399 -3.31 -13.45 14.79
N ILE A 400 -3.93 -14.01 13.76
CA ILE A 400 -4.98 -15.01 13.95
C ILE A 400 -4.23 -16.25 14.47
N CYS A 401 -4.25 -16.43 15.78
CA CYS A 401 -3.83 -17.67 16.43
C CYS A 401 -4.91 -18.74 16.29
#